data_AF-A0A9E1Y511-F1
#
_entry.id   AF-A0A9E1Y511-F1
#
_cell.length_a   1.000
_cell.length_b   1.000
_cell.length_c   1.000
_cell.angle_alpha   90.00
_cell.angle_beta   90.00
_cell.angle_gamma   90.00
#
_symmetry.space_group_name_H-M   'P 1'
#
loop_
_entity.id
_entity.type
_entity.pdbx_description
1 polymer ?
#
loop_
_entity_poly.entity_id
_entity_poly.type
_entity_poly.pdbx_seq_one_letter_code
_entity_poly.pdbx_strand_id
1 'polypeptide(L)' 'AKVKSWKDMKDRNVLRDAEKHKKRLKKGQVLGFTLAHDEFTIFHNEKEWNDSVKHAKDMKWIRVE' A
#
# COMPACT_ATOMS: atom_id res chain seq x y z
N ALA A 1 -14.02 -11.97 -1.46
CA ALA A 1 -13.64 -11.10 -0.32
C ALA A 1 -13.59 -9.65 -0.81
N LYS A 2 -14.46 -8.76 -0.32
CA LYS A 2 -14.42 -7.33 -0.65
C LYS A 2 -13.04 -6.79 -0.27
N VAL A 3 -12.30 -6.26 -1.23
CA VAL A 3 -11.00 -5.64 -1.00
C VAL A 3 -11.23 -4.49 -0.01
N LYS A 4 -10.72 -4.62 1.22
CA LYS A 4 -10.77 -3.55 2.22
C LYS A 4 -10.07 -2.36 1.60
N SER A 5 -10.79 -1.29 1.27
CA SER A 5 -10.17 -0.03 0.90
C SER A 5 -9.33 0.47 2.09
N TRP A 6 -8.26 1.21 1.82
CA TRP A 6 -7.39 1.82 2.86
C TRP A 6 -8.19 2.51 3.99
N LYS A 7 -9.32 3.15 3.64
CA LYS A 7 -10.26 3.80 4.58
C LYS A 7 -10.90 2.86 5.62
N ASP A 8 -10.93 1.55 5.37
CA ASP A 8 -11.50 0.55 6.30
C ASP A 8 -10.44 -0.03 7.27
N MET A 9 -9.17 0.36 7.15
CA MET A 9 -8.16 -0.05 8.15
C MET A 9 -8.42 0.66 9.48
N LYS A 10 -8.92 -0.12 10.45
CA LYS A 10 -9.23 0.35 11.80
C LYS A 10 -8.01 0.37 12.74
N ASP A 11 -6.88 -0.20 12.31
CA ASP A 11 -5.66 -0.24 13.11
C ASP A 11 -4.95 1.12 13.12
N ARG A 12 -5.05 1.82 14.26
CA ARG A 12 -4.36 3.10 14.49
C ARG A 12 -2.85 3.02 14.25
N ASN A 13 -2.23 1.87 14.51
CA ASN A 13 -0.81 1.68 14.29
C ASN A 13 -0.46 1.69 12.81
N VAL A 14 -1.23 0.97 12.00
CA VAL A 14 -1.06 0.90 10.54
C VAL A 14 -1.30 2.28 9.91
N LEU A 15 -2.32 3.01 10.36
CA LEU A 15 -2.56 4.38 9.92
C LEU A 15 -1.41 5.32 10.29
N ARG A 16 -0.89 5.25 11.53
CA ARG A 16 0.27 6.05 11.94
C ARG A 16 1.52 5.76 11.13
N ASP A 17 1.79 4.50 10.83
CA ASP A 17 2.97 4.12 10.06
C ASP A 17 2.85 4.56 8.59
N ALA A 18 1.67 4.37 7.99
CA ALA A 18 1.38 4.91 6.67
C ALA A 18 1.60 6.42 6.58
N GLU A 19 1.22 7.20 7.59
CA GLU A 19 1.49 8.63 7.59
C GLU A 19 2.99 8.94 7.60
N LYS A 20 3.81 8.17 8.32
CA LYS A 20 5.28 8.31 8.28
C LYS A 20 5.81 7.99 6.88
N HIS A 21 5.32 6.93 6.24
CA HIS A 21 5.72 6.56 4.88
C HIS A 21 5.26 7.60 3.86
N LYS A 22 4.04 8.13 3.98
CA LYS A 22 3.54 9.22 3.13
C LYS A 22 4.39 10.48 3.21
N LYS A 23 4.86 10.87 4.40
CA LYS A 23 5.78 12.01 4.56
C LYS A 23 7.11 11.82 3.83
N ARG A 24 7.53 10.56 3.63
CA ARG A 24 8.75 10.19 2.90
C ARG A 24 8.50 9.93 1.41
N LEU A 25 7.23 9.87 1.00
CA LEU A 25 6.83 9.58 -0.37
C LEU A 25 7.17 10.77 -1.27
N LYS A 26 7.95 10.52 -2.33
CA LYS A 26 8.29 11.55 -3.31
C LYS A 26 7.21 11.62 -4.39
N LYS A 27 7.15 12.76 -5.10
CA LYS A 27 6.22 12.98 -6.21
C LYS A 27 6.42 11.89 -7.28
N GLY A 28 5.34 11.19 -7.62
CA GLY A 28 5.34 10.09 -8.60
C GLY A 28 5.51 8.69 -8.00
N GLN A 29 5.86 8.58 -6.72
CA GLN A 29 5.91 7.29 -6.02
C GLN A 29 4.53 6.88 -5.51
N VAL A 30 4.33 5.57 -5.36
CA VAL A 30 3.07 4.99 -4.87
C VAL A 30 3.34 4.22 -3.59
N LEU A 31 2.58 4.49 -2.53
CA LEU A 31 2.64 3.70 -1.31
C LEU A 31 1.65 2.55 -1.40
N GLY A 32 2.15 1.33 -1.36
CA GLY A 32 1.36 0.12 -1.29
C GLY A 32 1.43 -0.50 0.10
N PHE A 33 0.34 -1.13 0.50
CA PHE A 33 0.27 -1.93 1.72
C PHE A 33 -0.17 -3.35 1.40
N THR A 34 0.54 -4.35 1.90
CA THR A 34 0.18 -5.76 1.71
C THR A 34 -0.56 -6.31 2.93
N LEU A 35 -1.79 -6.79 2.75
CA LEU A 35 -2.55 -7.45 3.82
C LEU A 35 -1.93 -8.80 4.25
N ALA A 36 -1.09 -9.41 3.42
CA ALA A 36 -0.50 -10.72 3.69
C ALA A 36 0.61 -10.65 4.74
N HIS A 37 1.38 -9.56 4.74
CA HIS A 37 2.52 -9.35 5.64
C HIS A 37 2.37 -8.13 6.56
N ASP A 38 1.26 -7.39 6.45
CA ASP A 38 1.04 -6.11 7.15
C ASP A 38 2.17 -5.09 6.91
N GLU A 39 2.71 -5.09 5.69
CA GLU A 39 3.93 -4.33 5.34
C GLU A 39 3.65 -3.22 4.32
N PHE A 40 4.39 -2.12 4.46
CA PHE A 40 4.39 -1.00 3.52
C PHE A 40 5.54 -1.10 2.52
N THR A 41 5.23 -0.91 1.24
CA THR A 41 6.21 -0.86 0.16
C THR A 41 6.03 0.42 -0.63
N ILE A 42 7.13 1.14 -0.86
CA ILE A 42 7.13 2.34 -1.70
C ILE A 42 7.57 1.91 -3.10
N PHE A 43 6.67 2.06 -4.05
CA PHE A 43 6.92 1.83 -5.46
C PHE A 43 7.40 3.11 -6.13
N HIS A 44 8.36 3.01 -7.04
CA HIS A 44 8.93 4.20 -7.69
C HIS A 44 7.95 4.90 -8.63
N ASN A 45 7.01 4.15 -9.21
CA ASN A 45 6.06 4.65 -10.20
C ASN A 45 4.82 3.75 -10.28
N GLU A 46 3.81 4.21 -11.01
CA GLU A 46 2.54 3.50 -11.18
C GLU A 46 2.69 2.21 -12.02
N LYS A 47 3.70 2.12 -12.89
CA LYS A 47 3.97 0.90 -13.67
C LYS A 47 4.46 -0.23 -12.76
N GLU A 48 5.35 0.07 -11.83
CA GLU A 48 5.90 -0.87 -10.84
C GLU A 48 4.83 -1.34 -9.85
N TRP A 49 3.94 -0.43 -9.44
CA TRP A 49 2.74 -0.76 -8.67
C TRP A 49 1.84 -1.73 -9.43
N ASN A 50 1.46 -1.40 -10.67
CA ASN A 50 0.57 -2.24 -11.47
C ASN A 50 1.17 -3.62 -11.75
N ASP A 51 2.48 -3.69 -12.00
CA ASP A 51 3.18 -4.96 -12.16
C ASP A 51 3.10 -5.80 -10.88
N SER A 52 3.40 -5.19 -9.73
CA SER A 52 3.35 -5.86 -8.42
C SER A 52 1.95 -6.33 -8.05
N VAL A 53 0.92 -5.51 -8.29
CA VAL A 53 -0.49 -5.89 -8.05
C VAL A 53 -0.92 -7.02 -8.99
N LYS A 54 -0.45 -7.02 -10.24
CA LYS A 54 -0.81 -8.02 -11.25
C LYS A 54 -0.12 -9.36 -11.01
N HIS A 55 1.15 -9.34 -10.63
CA HIS A 55 1.96 -10.53 -10.41
C HIS A 55 1.78 -11.13 -9.01
N ALA A 56 1.47 -10.31 -8.01
CA ALA A 56 1.28 -10.78 -6.65
C ALA A 56 -0.18 -11.20 -6.40
N LYS A 57 -0.59 -12.31 -7.03
CA LYS A 57 -1.93 -12.90 -6.86
C LYS A 57 -2.28 -13.24 -5.40
N ASP A 58 -1.28 -13.60 -4.60
CA ASP A 58 -1.44 -13.91 -3.17
C ASP A 58 -1.30 -12.68 -2.27
N MET A 59 -0.56 -11.65 -2.69
CA MET A 59 -0.41 -10.42 -1.91
C MET A 59 -1.52 -9.45 -2.27
N LYS A 60 -2.51 -9.33 -1.39
CA LYS A 60 -3.57 -8.32 -1.53
C LYS A 60 -2.99 -6.94 -1.22
N TRP A 61 -2.54 -6.28 -2.27
CA TRP A 61 -2.07 -4.91 -2.25
C TRP A 61 -3.23 -3.91 -2.12
N ILE A 62 -3.04 -2.91 -1.26
CA ILE A 62 -3.94 -1.79 -1.06
C ILE A 62 -3.15 -0.51 -1.33
N ARG A 63 -3.69 0.35 -2.20
CA ARG A 63 -3.10 1.66 -2.48
C ARG A 63 -3.37 2.60 -1.29
N VAL A 64 -2.32 3.22 -0.78
CA VAL A 64 -2.39 4.17 0.32
C VAL A 64 -2.36 5.59 -0.27
N GLU A 65 -3.52 6.10 -0.68
CA GLU A 65 -3.72 7.46 -1.21
C GLU A 65 -3.90 8.49 -0.10
#